data_AF-A0A0M3HLV8-F1
#
_entry.id   AF-A0A0M3HLV8-F1
#
_cell.length_a   1.000
_cell.length_b   1.000
_cell.length_c   1.000
_cell.angle_alpha   90.00
_cell.angle_beta   90.00
_cell.angle_gamma   90.00
#
_symmetry.space_group_name_H-M   'P 1'
#
loop_
_entity.id
_entity.type
_entity.pdbx_description
1 polymer ?
#
loop_
_entity_poly.entity_id
_entity_poly.type
_entity_poly.pdbx_seq_one_letter_code
_entity_poly.pdbx_strand_id
1 'polypeptide(L)' 'MRYVYIIIDCSLAMTEKTLLPTRLNVTLKVLNQFLEKFSEQNPISQVGIIICRDKRAERLIQLTGKFTCIVYFIGCI' A
#
# COMPACT_ATOMS: atom_id res chain seq x y z
N MET A 1 -13.00 -7.71 -14.16
CA MET A 1 -12.64 -6.31 -13.83
C MET A 1 -12.61 -6.18 -12.31
N ARG A 2 -11.54 -5.61 -11.73
CA ARG A 2 -11.34 -5.52 -10.27
C ARG A 2 -10.91 -4.11 -9.90
N TYR A 3 -11.63 -3.50 -8.96
CA TYR A 3 -11.27 -2.24 -8.33
C TYR A 3 -10.94 -2.54 -6.87
N VAL A 4 -9.72 -2.22 -6.45
CA VAL A 4 -9.22 -2.58 -5.12
C VAL A 4 -8.71 -1.34 -4.42
N TYR A 5 -9.21 -1.10 -3.19
CA TYR A 5 -8.58 -0.16 -2.27
C TYR A 5 -7.78 -0.94 -1.24
N ILE A 6 -6.53 -0.55 -1.05
CA ILE A 6 -5.66 -1.07 -0.01
C ILE A 6 -5.58 -0.01 1.08
N ILE A 7 -5.93 -0.40 2.29
CA ILE A 7 -5.90 0.48 3.47
C ILE A 7 -4.73 0.04 4.34
N ILE A 8 -3.83 0.97 4.62
CA ILE A 8 -2.61 0.72 5.39
C ILE A 8 -2.75 1.41 6.74
N ASP A 9 -2.52 0.67 7.83
CA ASP A 9 -2.37 1.29 9.13
C ASP A 9 -1.00 1.98 9.23
N CYS A 10 -1.00 3.26 9.54
CA CYS A 10 0.18 4.08 9.79
C CYS A 10 0.16 4.65 11.23
N SER A 11 -0.51 3.96 12.15
CA SER A 11 -0.48 4.27 13.57
C SER A 11 0.90 4.05 14.21
N LEU A 12 1.10 4.58 15.42
CA LEU A 12 2.33 4.37 16.20
C LEU A 12 2.62 2.89 16.45
N ALA A 13 1.59 2.04 16.55
CA ALA A 13 1.76 0.60 16.70
C ALA A 13 2.59 0.01 15.54
N MET A 14 2.51 0.55 14.33
CA MET A 14 3.23 0.03 13.18
C MET A 14 4.74 0.32 13.20
N THR A 15 5.20 1.17 14.12
CA THR A 15 6.64 1.43 14.35
C THR A 15 7.32 0.38 15.22
N GLU A 16 6.55 -0.52 15.85
CA GLU A 16 7.10 -1.61 16.66
C GLU A 16 7.97 -2.55 15.83
N LYS A 17 9.03 -3.06 16.46
CA LYS A 17 10.06 -3.90 15.83
C LYS A 17 9.86 -5.40 16.05
N THR A 18 8.62 -5.84 16.26
CA THR A 18 8.28 -7.28 16.34
C THR A 18 8.67 -8.00 15.05
N LEU A 19 8.57 -7.30 13.91
CA LEU A 19 9.14 -7.68 12.63
C LEU A 19 10.22 -6.65 12.27
N LEU A 20 11.40 -7.13 11.86
CA LEU A 20 12.53 -6.25 11.53
C LEU A 20 12.42 -5.72 10.10
N PRO A 21 12.69 -4.42 9.84
CA PRO A 21 13.12 -3.40 10.81
C PRO A 21 11.98 -2.77 11.62
N THR A 22 10.77 -2.66 11.07
CA THR A 22 9.51 -2.32 11.77
C THR A 22 8.35 -3.05 11.08
N ARG A 23 7.20 -3.20 11.77
CA ARG A 23 5.99 -3.75 11.14
C ARG A 23 5.62 -3.00 9.85
N LEU A 24 5.68 -1.67 9.87
CA LEU A 24 5.39 -0.84 8.70
C LEU A 24 6.29 -1.17 7.51
N ASN A 25 7.62 -1.22 7.71
CA ASN A 25 8.55 -1.50 6.61
C ASN A 25 8.30 -2.88 6.00
N VAL A 26 7.98 -3.88 6.83
CA VAL A 26 7.65 -5.22 6.35
C VAL A 26 6.34 -5.23 5.58
N THR A 27 5.31 -4.53 6.07
CA THR A 27 4.03 -4.37 5.36
C THR A 27 4.21 -3.72 3.99
N LEU A 28 4.99 -2.62 3.89
CA LEU A 28 5.26 -1.95 2.61
C LEU A 28 6.03 -2.86 1.64
N LYS A 29 6.96 -3.68 2.14
CA LYS A 29 7.68 -4.67 1.32
C LYS A 29 6.74 -5.73 0.75
N VAL A 30 5.86 -6.29 1.59
CA VAL A 30 4.87 -7.29 1.16
C VAL A 30 3.86 -6.66 0.19
N LEU A 31 3.46 -5.42 0.44
CA LEU A 31 2.56 -4.67 -0.44
C LEU A 31 3.15 -4.49 -1.84
N ASN A 32 4.44 -4.15 -1.96
CA ASN A 32 5.10 -4.06 -3.26
C ASN A 32 5.06 -5.38 -4.03
N GLN A 33 5.35 -6.50 -3.36
CA GLN A 33 5.28 -7.83 -3.96
C GLN A 33 3.84 -8.21 -4.35
N PHE A 34 2.86 -7.81 -3.54
CA PHE A 34 1.44 -7.99 -3.87
C PHE A 34 1.06 -7.23 -5.13
N LEU A 35 1.43 -5.95 -5.24
CA LEU A 35 1.08 -5.10 -6.38
C LEU A 35 1.67 -5.61 -7.68
N GLU A 36 2.92 -6.07 -7.66
CA GLU A 36 3.60 -6.68 -8.81
C GLU A 36 2.80 -7.89 -9.31
N LYS A 37 2.60 -8.90 -8.46
CA LYS A 37 1.86 -10.12 -8.80
C LYS A 37 0.40 -9.86 -9.17
N PHE A 38 -0.25 -8.93 -8.46
CA PHE A 38 -1.64 -8.57 -8.74
C PHE A 38 -1.78 -7.94 -10.12
N SER A 39 -0.86 -7.07 -10.51
CA SER A 39 -0.87 -6.43 -11.83
C SER A 39 -0.65 -7.43 -12.98
N GLU A 40 0.25 -8.40 -12.81
CA GLU A 40 0.50 -9.46 -13.78
C GLU A 40 -0.74 -10.33 -14.02
N GLN A 41 -1.44 -10.70 -12.93
CA GLN A 41 -2.64 -11.53 -13.02
C GLN A 41 -3.90 -10.73 -13.43
N ASN A 42 -3.86 -9.39 -13.30
CA ASN A 42 -5.03 -8.53 -13.48
C ASN A 42 -4.69 -7.26 -14.26
N PRO A 43 -4.38 -7.35 -15.57
CA PRO A 43 -3.84 -6.23 -16.36
C PRO A 43 -4.79 -5.02 -16.48
N ILE A 44 -6.10 -5.24 -16.35
CA ILE A 44 -7.13 -4.18 -16.41
C ILE A 44 -7.66 -3.74 -15.04
N SER A 45 -7.04 -4.20 -13.96
CA SER A 45 -7.45 -3.81 -12.61
C SER A 45 -7.00 -2.39 -12.28
N GLN A 46 -7.69 -1.78 -11.32
CA GLN A 46 -7.31 -0.49 -10.75
C GLN A 46 -7.11 -0.63 -9.26
N VAL A 47 -6.07 0.04 -8.74
CA VAL A 47 -5.72 0.03 -7.33
C VAL A 47 -5.62 1.46 -6.80
N GLY A 48 -6.11 1.68 -5.59
CA GLY A 48 -5.94 2.91 -4.82
C GLY A 48 -5.38 2.61 -3.42
N ILE A 49 -4.74 3.59 -2.81
CA ILE A 49 -4.16 3.47 -1.46
C ILE A 49 -4.78 4.51 -0.54
N ILE A 50 -5.18 4.05 0.64
CA ILE A 50 -5.62 4.87 1.77
C ILE A 50 -4.69 4.55 2.95
N ILE A 51 -4.28 5.58 3.68
CA ILE A 51 -3.53 5.43 4.92
C ILE A 51 -4.40 5.85 6.10
N CYS A 52 -4.26 5.14 7.21
CA CYS A 52 -4.92 5.47 8.47
C CYS A 52 -3.86 5.98 9.44
N ARG A 53 -3.89 7.28 9.74
CA ARG A 53 -2.94 7.94 10.64
C ARG A 53 -3.65 9.01 11.44
N ASP A 54 -3.26 9.20 12.71
CA ASP A 54 -3.78 10.28 13.56
C ASP A 54 -5.32 10.33 13.62
N LYS A 55 -5.94 9.14 13.69
CA LYS A 55 -7.41 8.93 13.70
C LYS A 55 -8.13 9.42 12.43
N ARG A 56 -7.40 9.63 11.34
CA ARG A 56 -7.92 10.04 10.03
C ARG A 56 -7.57 9.01 8.97
N ALA A 57 -8.45 8.89 7.99
CA ALA A 57 -8.21 8.14 6.77
C ALA A 57 -7.90 9.12 5.65
N GLU A 58 -6.70 9.03 5.09
CA GLU A 58 -6.24 9.90 4.00
C GLU A 58 -6.03 9.07 2.76
N ARG A 59 -6.68 9.46 1.66
CA ARG A 59 -6.51 8.79 0.38
C ARG A 59 -5.24 9.29 -0.29
N LEU A 60 -4.17 8.53 -0.11
CA LEU A 60 -2.86 8.84 -0.67
C LEU A 60 -2.84 8.71 -2.20
N ILE A 61 -3.51 7.67 -2.74
CA ILE A 61 -3.53 7.41 -4.19
C ILE A 61 -4.95 7.11 -4.63
N GLN A 62 -5.40 7.84 -5.66
CA GLN A 62 -6.67 7.59 -6.35
C GLN A 62 -6.60 6.26 -7.11
N LEU A 63 -7.75 5.61 -7.33
CA LEU A 63 -7.82 4.44 -8.21
C LEU A 63 -7.12 4.71 -9.54
N THR A 64 -6.12 3.88 -9.85
CA THR A 64 -5.32 3.98 -11.07
C THR A 64 -4.89 2.60 -11.55
N GLY A 65 -4.75 2.43 -12.86
CA GLY A 65 -4.12 1.25 -13.46
C GLY A 65 -2.59 1.39 -13.60
N LYS A 66 -2.01 2.52 -13.18
CA LYS A 66 -0.56 2.77 -13.26
C LYS A 66 0.16 2.30 -12.00
N PHE A 67 0.44 1.00 -11.92
CA PHE A 67 1.10 0.37 -10.76
C PHE A 67 2.50 0.92 -10.47
N THR A 68 3.27 1.33 -11.48
CA THR A 68 4.59 1.94 -11.30
C THR A 68 4.54 3.18 -10.40
N CYS A 69 3.53 4.04 -10.57
CA CYS A 69 3.34 5.22 -9.72
C CYS A 69 3.10 4.82 -8.25
N ILE A 70 2.29 3.79 -8.02
CA ILE A 70 1.94 3.29 -6.70
C ILE A 70 3.20 2.85 -5.93
N VAL A 71 4.10 2.11 -6.60
CA VAL A 71 5.35 1.62 -6.00
C VAL A 71 6.27 2.76 -5.56
N TYR A 72 6.37 3.84 -6.36
CA TYR A 72 7.16 5.02 -5.98
C TYR A 72 6.60 5.72 -4.73
N PHE A 73 5.27 5.87 -4.64
CA PHE A 73 4.64 6.51 -3.51
C PHE A 73 4.73 5.69 -2.21
N ILE A 74 4.73 4.36 -2.30
CA ILE A 74 4.94 3.47 -1.14
C ILE A 74 6.32 3.70 -0.51
N GLY A 75 7.35 4.04 -1.30
CA GLY A 75 8.68 4.34 -0.79
C GLY A 75 8.79 5.65 -0.01
N CYS A 76 7.78 6.53 -0.08
CA CYS A 76 7.73 7.78 0.65
C CYS A 76 6.95 7.70 1.98
N ILE A 77 6.31 6.56 2.27
CA ILE A 77 5.57 6.29 3.52
C ILE A 77 6.55 5.76 4.58
#